data_AF-A0AAU1UUN4-F1
#
_entry.id   AF-A0AAU1UUN4-F1
#
_cell.length_a   1.000
_cell.length_b   1.000
_cell.length_c   1.000
_cell.angle_alpha   90.00
_cell.angle_beta   90.00
_cell.angle_gamma   90.00
#
_symmetry.space_group_name_H-M   'P 1'
#
loop_
_entity.id
_entity.type
_entity.pdbx_description
1 polymer ?
#
loop_
_entity_poly.entity_id
_entity_poly.type
_entity_poly.pdbx_seq_one_letter_code
_entity_poly.pdbx_strand_id
1 'polypeptide(L)'
;MHARAVAAITAALLGTATLLLPGSAARAGDAGVRPLVIGHRGAAAYAPENTLASIDKAAELGITWVENDVQRTKDGELVVIHDDSLQRTTDVEQVFPHRAPWKVKDFTAAEVARLDAGSWFGSGYGCARVPTLTQYMRRVEHNHQKLLLEIKNPDLYPGVEGQTLKVLGNEGWLDRRHLADRLIVQSFSADSLRIVHDLKPAVRTGLLGMPRVSQLPGYASFTDGINPSYGSLSRGYVAAVHSVTGPHGRPLAVFAWTVDDADTARRVARYRVDGLITNRPDVVRAALQAP
;
A
#
# COMPACT_ATOMS: atom_id res chain seq x y z
N MET A 1 40.92 -74.78 42.47
CA MET A 1 41.85 -73.82 43.10
C MET A 1 41.11 -72.51 43.27
N HIS A 2 41.14 -71.90 44.47
CA HIS A 2 40.66 -70.52 44.78
C HIS A 2 39.17 -70.18 44.47
N ALA A 3 38.55 -69.18 45.09
CA ALA A 3 38.61 -68.70 46.48
C ALA A 3 37.30 -67.92 46.76
N ARG A 4 36.95 -67.71 48.02
CA ARG A 4 35.76 -66.94 48.44
C ARG A 4 35.93 -65.43 48.16
N ALA A 5 34.82 -64.74 47.90
CA ALA A 5 34.55 -63.43 48.49
C ALA A 5 33.04 -63.13 48.49
N VAL A 6 32.49 -62.78 49.66
CA VAL A 6 31.21 -62.08 49.80
C VAL A 6 31.55 -60.60 50.01
N ALA A 7 30.88 -59.70 49.30
CA ALA A 7 30.94 -58.27 49.59
C ALA A 7 29.54 -57.66 49.42
N ALA A 8 28.94 -57.21 50.53
CA ALA A 8 27.76 -56.36 50.49
C ALA A 8 28.21 -54.93 50.16
N ILE A 9 27.45 -54.22 49.31
CA ILE A 9 27.63 -52.78 49.12
C ILE A 9 26.29 -52.08 49.36
N THR A 10 26.38 -51.07 50.22
CA THR A 10 25.34 -50.20 50.74
C THR A 10 24.60 -49.41 49.67
N ALA A 11 23.30 -49.20 49.88
CA ALA A 11 22.52 -48.24 49.12
C ALA A 11 22.96 -46.80 49.43
N ALA A 12 23.13 -45.98 48.39
CA ALA A 12 23.32 -44.54 48.50
C ALA A 12 22.20 -43.83 47.72
N LEU A 13 21.24 -43.26 48.45
CA LEU A 13 20.21 -42.39 47.89
C LEU A 13 20.84 -41.03 47.54
N LEU A 14 21.24 -40.84 46.27
CA LEU A 14 21.52 -39.49 45.77
C LEU A 14 20.20 -38.77 45.50
N GLY A 15 19.85 -37.85 46.39
CA GLY A 15 18.78 -36.90 46.15
C GLY A 15 19.16 -35.95 45.01
N THR A 16 18.49 -36.06 43.87
CA THR A 16 18.60 -35.08 42.79
C THR A 16 17.90 -33.80 43.20
N ALA A 17 18.68 -32.81 43.64
CA ALA A 17 18.18 -31.46 43.87
C ALA A 17 17.66 -30.87 42.54
N THR A 18 16.36 -30.69 42.44
CA THR A 18 15.73 -29.96 41.34
C THR A 18 16.10 -28.49 41.43
N LEU A 19 17.12 -28.07 40.67
CA LEU A 19 17.36 -26.65 40.45
C LEU A 19 16.16 -26.06 39.70
N LEU A 20 15.28 -25.38 40.45
CA LEU A 20 14.32 -24.43 39.90
C LEU A 20 15.10 -23.23 39.36
N LEU A 21 15.57 -23.36 38.12
CA LEU A 21 15.96 -22.18 37.34
C LEU A 21 14.74 -21.26 37.26
N PRO A 22 14.85 -19.97 37.62
CA PRO A 22 13.76 -19.04 37.38
C PRO A 22 13.55 -18.99 35.88
N GLY A 23 12.42 -19.53 35.42
CA GLY A 23 12.03 -19.47 34.03
C GLY A 23 12.02 -18.00 33.63
N SER A 24 12.96 -17.60 32.77
CA SER A 24 12.87 -16.30 32.11
C SER A 24 11.51 -16.29 31.43
N ALA A 25 10.60 -15.49 31.97
CA ALA A 25 9.42 -15.07 31.27
C ALA A 25 9.92 -14.20 30.11
N ALA A 26 10.36 -14.88 29.05
CA ALA A 26 10.41 -14.31 27.71
C ALA A 26 9.03 -13.71 27.53
N ARG A 27 8.95 -12.38 27.58
CA ARG A 27 7.72 -11.67 27.25
C ARG A 27 7.36 -12.22 25.88
N ALA A 28 6.24 -12.95 25.80
CA ALA A 28 5.68 -13.34 24.53
C ALA A 28 5.45 -12.04 23.79
N GLY A 29 6.38 -11.73 22.87
CA GLY A 29 6.34 -10.52 22.08
C GLY A 29 4.97 -10.52 21.43
N ASP A 30 4.27 -9.40 21.54
CA ASP A 30 2.93 -9.22 20.99
C ASP A 30 3.05 -9.37 19.45
N ALA A 31 2.94 -10.63 19.00
CA ALA A 31 3.16 -11.10 17.66
C ALA A 31 1.94 -10.82 16.78
N GLY A 32 1.44 -9.59 16.89
CA GLY A 32 0.46 -9.05 15.97
C GLY A 32 1.01 -9.11 14.55
N VAL A 33 0.09 -9.31 13.61
CA VAL A 33 0.35 -9.32 12.17
C VAL A 33 1.19 -8.09 11.82
N ARG A 34 2.33 -8.31 11.14
CA ARG A 34 3.19 -7.21 10.67
C ARG A 34 2.43 -6.42 9.59
N PRO A 35 2.43 -5.08 9.62
CA PRO A 35 1.74 -4.29 8.61
C PRO A 35 2.29 -4.58 7.21
N LEU A 36 1.40 -4.55 6.22
CA LEU A 36 1.77 -4.59 4.81
C LEU A 36 2.69 -3.41 4.48
N VAL A 37 3.66 -3.64 3.60
CA VAL A 37 4.48 -2.57 3.03
C VAL A 37 4.00 -2.32 1.61
N ILE A 38 3.56 -1.09 1.36
CA ILE A 38 2.93 -0.67 0.11
C ILE A 38 3.83 0.39 -0.52
N GLY A 39 4.36 0.11 -1.71
CA GLY A 39 5.18 1.05 -2.46
C GLY A 39 4.34 2.21 -2.99
N HIS A 40 4.47 3.38 -2.37
CA HIS A 40 3.83 4.63 -2.79
C HIS A 40 4.34 5.02 -4.18
N ARG A 41 3.43 5.06 -5.16
CA ARG A 41 3.73 5.34 -6.57
C ARG A 41 4.84 4.43 -7.13
N GLY A 42 4.89 3.19 -6.64
CA GLY A 42 5.98 2.23 -6.81
C GLY A 42 7.07 2.37 -5.72
N ALA A 43 8.34 2.41 -6.10
CA ALA A 43 9.47 2.64 -5.17
C ALA A 43 10.05 4.05 -5.39
N ALA A 44 9.21 5.08 -5.16
CA ALA A 44 9.44 6.46 -5.59
C ALA A 44 10.68 7.17 -5.00
N ALA A 45 11.38 6.58 -4.03
CA ALA A 45 12.67 7.08 -3.57
C ALA A 45 13.87 6.64 -4.47
N TYR A 46 13.65 5.69 -5.39
CA TYR A 46 14.71 5.05 -6.19
C TYR A 46 14.49 5.14 -7.70
N ALA A 47 13.27 5.44 -8.13
CA ALA A 47 12.85 5.60 -9.52
C ALA A 47 11.71 6.63 -9.60
N PRO A 48 11.50 7.30 -10.76
CA PRO A 48 10.49 8.35 -10.91
C PRO A 48 9.08 7.83 -10.62
N GLU A 49 8.37 8.52 -9.73
CA GLU A 49 7.03 8.15 -9.23
C GLU A 49 6.03 7.86 -10.37
N ASN A 50 5.12 6.90 -10.15
CA ASN A 50 4.05 6.52 -11.07
C ASN A 50 4.49 6.00 -12.47
N THR A 51 5.79 5.81 -12.70
CA THR A 51 6.32 5.19 -13.92
C THR A 51 6.41 3.67 -13.83
N LEU A 52 6.52 2.99 -14.98
CA LEU A 52 6.79 1.55 -15.03
C LEU A 52 8.12 1.18 -14.35
N ALA A 53 9.14 2.04 -14.44
CA ALA A 53 10.43 1.84 -13.76
C ALA A 53 10.30 1.83 -12.23
N SER A 54 9.34 2.58 -11.67
CA SER A 54 9.11 2.61 -10.22
C SER A 54 8.47 1.33 -9.67
N ILE A 55 7.54 0.73 -10.41
CA ILE A 55 6.94 -0.56 -10.03
C ILE A 55 7.88 -1.74 -10.32
N ASP A 56 8.68 -1.68 -11.39
CA ASP A 56 9.79 -2.60 -11.61
C ASP A 56 10.78 -2.55 -10.45
N LYS A 57 11.14 -1.34 -9.99
CA LYS A 57 12.03 -1.19 -8.84
C LYS A 57 11.41 -1.72 -7.54
N ALA A 58 10.11 -1.54 -7.33
CA ALA A 58 9.40 -2.18 -6.22
C ALA A 58 9.43 -3.72 -6.33
N ALA A 59 9.34 -4.28 -7.54
CA ALA A 59 9.39 -5.72 -7.77
C ALA A 59 10.80 -6.30 -7.53
N GLU A 60 11.85 -5.63 -8.00
CA GLU A 60 13.25 -5.95 -7.69
C GLU A 60 13.51 -5.99 -6.17
N LEU A 61 12.94 -5.02 -5.45
CA LEU A 61 13.01 -4.97 -3.99
C LEU A 61 12.14 -6.03 -3.32
N GLY A 62 11.34 -6.82 -4.04
CA GLY A 62 10.47 -7.86 -3.50
C GLY A 62 9.23 -7.32 -2.77
N ILE A 63 8.68 -6.20 -3.24
CA ILE A 63 7.51 -5.53 -2.67
C ILE A 63 6.25 -5.95 -3.43
N THR A 64 5.29 -6.52 -2.70
CA THR A 64 4.12 -7.19 -3.28
C THR A 64 2.90 -6.28 -3.47
N TRP A 65 2.84 -5.13 -2.80
CA TRP A 65 1.81 -4.11 -3.03
C TRP A 65 2.46 -2.83 -3.53
N VAL A 66 1.91 -2.29 -4.62
CA VAL A 66 2.22 -0.95 -5.11
C VAL A 66 0.95 -0.12 -5.16
N GLU A 67 1.11 1.17 -4.97
CA GLU A 67 0.07 2.18 -5.01
C GLU A 67 0.26 3.04 -6.27
N ASN A 68 -0.81 3.66 -6.78
CA ASN A 68 -0.75 4.52 -7.95
C ASN A 68 -1.86 5.58 -7.98
N ASP A 69 -1.58 6.69 -8.67
CA ASP A 69 -2.50 7.81 -8.81
C ASP A 69 -3.15 7.87 -10.20
N VAL A 70 -4.47 7.77 -10.31
CA VAL A 70 -5.19 7.81 -11.60
C VAL A 70 -5.82 9.17 -11.88
N GLN A 71 -5.43 9.78 -12.99
CA GLN A 71 -6.01 11.00 -13.58
C GLN A 71 -6.56 10.71 -14.98
N ARG A 72 -7.26 11.66 -15.61
CA ARG A 72 -7.86 11.49 -16.95
C ARG A 72 -7.47 12.59 -17.93
N THR A 73 -7.11 12.20 -19.15
CA THR A 73 -6.76 13.10 -20.26
C THR A 73 -8.00 13.74 -20.91
N LYS A 74 -7.80 14.76 -21.74
CA LYS A 74 -8.84 15.48 -22.49
C LYS A 74 -9.71 14.58 -23.37
N ASP A 75 -9.08 13.59 -24.02
CA ASP A 75 -9.69 12.58 -24.87
C ASP A 75 -10.21 11.36 -24.08
N GLY A 76 -10.08 11.38 -22.75
CA GLY A 76 -10.67 10.38 -21.87
C GLY A 76 -9.88 9.09 -21.72
N GLU A 77 -8.54 9.10 -21.89
CA GLU A 77 -7.69 7.98 -21.45
C GLU A 77 -7.37 8.14 -19.96
N LEU A 78 -7.27 7.02 -19.23
CA LEU A 78 -6.80 7.03 -17.84
C LEU A 78 -5.28 6.91 -17.81
N VAL A 79 -4.61 7.86 -17.15
CA VAL A 79 -3.16 7.95 -17.04
C VAL A 79 -2.73 7.97 -15.59
N VAL A 80 -1.52 7.49 -15.31
CA VAL A 80 -0.99 7.38 -13.95
C VAL A 80 -0.06 8.56 -13.65
N ILE A 81 -0.55 9.52 -12.85
CA ILE A 81 0.19 10.71 -12.41
C ILE A 81 -0.51 11.32 -11.18
N HIS A 82 0.27 11.79 -10.21
CA HIS A 82 -0.26 12.32 -8.95
C HIS A 82 -0.99 13.66 -9.11
N ASP A 83 -0.29 14.63 -9.70
CA ASP A 83 -0.72 16.01 -9.78
C ASP A 83 -1.78 16.19 -10.88
N ASP A 84 -2.66 17.18 -10.73
CA ASP A 84 -3.60 17.55 -11.80
C ASP A 84 -2.91 18.33 -12.96
N SER A 85 -1.62 18.66 -12.80
CA SER A 85 -0.74 19.29 -13.78
C SER A 85 0.46 18.40 -14.09
N LEU A 86 0.87 18.39 -15.34
CA LEU A 86 2.01 17.63 -15.84
C LEU A 86 3.37 18.23 -15.38
N GLN A 87 3.38 19.47 -14.87
CA GLN A 87 4.57 20.30 -14.69
C GLN A 87 5.66 19.69 -13.78
N ARG A 88 5.31 19.17 -12.59
CA ARG A 88 6.31 18.75 -11.59
C ARG A 88 7.12 17.52 -12.01
N THR A 89 6.50 16.61 -12.76
CA THR A 89 7.02 15.25 -13.03
C THR A 89 7.26 14.99 -14.51
N THR A 90 7.21 16.03 -15.35
CA THR A 90 7.49 15.90 -16.79
C THR A 90 8.22 17.10 -17.39
N ASP A 91 8.66 16.98 -18.64
CA ASP A 91 9.24 18.04 -19.48
C ASP A 91 8.19 18.93 -20.20
N VAL A 92 6.92 18.93 -19.77
CA VAL A 92 5.80 19.59 -20.48
C VAL A 92 6.01 21.07 -20.79
N GLU A 93 6.74 21.81 -19.95
CA GLU A 93 7.06 23.23 -20.19
C GLU A 93 7.98 23.42 -21.41
N GLN A 94 8.81 22.42 -21.71
CA GLN A 94 9.76 22.43 -22.82
C GLN A 94 9.10 21.91 -24.11
N VAL A 95 8.26 20.88 -23.99
CA VAL A 95 7.56 20.27 -25.15
C VAL A 95 6.35 21.10 -25.59
N PHE A 96 5.68 21.80 -24.65
CA PHE A 96 4.47 22.58 -24.90
C PHE A 96 4.46 23.94 -24.16
N PRO A 97 5.45 24.83 -24.39
CA PRO A 97 5.63 26.07 -23.62
C PRO A 97 4.42 27.03 -23.61
N HIS A 98 3.56 26.97 -24.64
CA HIS A 98 2.39 27.85 -24.81
C HIS A 98 1.08 27.21 -24.33
N ARG A 99 1.13 26.17 -23.49
CA ARG A 99 -0.03 25.42 -22.99
C ARG A 99 -0.13 25.38 -21.44
N ALA A 100 0.49 26.33 -20.76
CA ALA A 100 0.28 26.57 -19.33
C ALA A 100 -1.24 26.74 -19.03
N PRO A 101 -1.77 26.22 -17.90
CA PRO A 101 -1.06 25.64 -16.76
C PRO A 101 -0.86 24.10 -16.82
N TRP A 102 -0.81 23.51 -18.03
CA TRP A 102 -0.44 22.11 -18.27
C TRP A 102 -1.27 21.06 -17.51
N LYS A 103 -2.56 21.32 -17.30
CA LYS A 103 -3.45 20.38 -16.60
C LYS A 103 -3.67 19.12 -17.43
N VAL A 104 -3.65 17.95 -16.79
CA VAL A 104 -3.78 16.64 -17.46
C VAL A 104 -5.06 16.58 -18.31
N LYS A 105 -6.17 17.11 -17.78
CA LYS A 105 -7.47 17.20 -18.45
C LYS A 105 -7.50 18.05 -19.74
N ASP A 106 -6.49 18.88 -19.99
CA ASP A 106 -6.40 19.79 -21.14
C ASP A 106 -5.47 19.26 -22.25
N PHE A 107 -4.92 18.05 -22.05
CA PHE A 107 -4.00 17.36 -22.96
C PHE A 107 -4.58 16.00 -23.37
N THR A 108 -4.37 15.60 -24.62
CA THR A 108 -4.72 14.27 -25.13
C THR A 108 -3.72 13.21 -24.67
N ALA A 109 -4.11 11.93 -24.67
CA ALA A 109 -3.23 10.82 -24.34
C ALA A 109 -1.98 10.78 -25.24
N ALA A 110 -2.16 11.09 -26.53
CA ALA A 110 -1.06 11.19 -27.50
C ALA A 110 -0.10 12.36 -27.23
N GLU A 111 -0.59 13.48 -26.66
CA GLU A 111 0.28 14.57 -26.21
C GLU A 111 1.03 14.19 -24.93
N VAL A 112 0.35 13.57 -23.95
CA VAL A 112 0.94 13.13 -22.67
C VAL A 112 2.01 12.04 -22.88
N ALA A 113 1.77 11.08 -23.78
CA ALA A 113 2.71 9.99 -24.06
C ALA A 113 4.04 10.44 -24.70
N ARG A 114 4.14 11.70 -25.16
CA ARG A 114 5.38 12.28 -25.69
C ARG A 114 6.33 12.76 -24.59
N LEU A 115 5.82 12.98 -23.38
CA LEU A 115 6.54 13.65 -22.29
C LEU A 115 7.53 12.72 -21.59
N ASP A 116 8.73 13.22 -21.34
CA ASP A 116 9.71 12.58 -20.46
C ASP A 116 9.23 12.69 -19.01
N ALA A 117 8.94 11.55 -18.38
CA ALA A 117 8.45 11.47 -17.00
C ALA A 117 9.53 11.01 -16.00
N GLY A 118 10.82 11.05 -16.38
CA GLY A 118 11.91 10.50 -15.58
C GLY A 118 13.16 11.37 -15.43
N SER A 119 13.49 12.22 -16.41
CA SER A 119 14.70 13.06 -16.33
C SER A 119 14.70 14.04 -15.14
N TRP A 120 13.52 14.43 -14.64
CA TRP A 120 13.37 15.23 -13.41
C TRP A 120 13.85 14.50 -12.14
N PHE A 121 13.80 13.16 -12.14
CA PHE A 121 14.26 12.31 -11.05
C PHE A 121 15.75 11.98 -11.19
N GLY A 122 16.21 11.71 -12.42
CA GLY A 122 17.63 11.50 -12.71
C GLY A 122 17.89 11.11 -14.16
N SER A 123 19.09 11.42 -14.65
CA SER A 123 19.48 11.24 -16.06
C SER A 123 19.39 9.81 -16.59
N GLY A 124 19.45 8.80 -15.72
CA GLY A 124 19.24 7.40 -16.09
C GLY A 124 17.81 7.04 -16.51
N TYR A 125 16.83 7.95 -16.34
CA TYR A 125 15.41 7.68 -16.54
C TYR A 125 14.75 8.45 -17.70
N GLY A 126 15.50 9.13 -18.59
CA GLY A 126 14.91 9.94 -19.67
C GLY A 126 14.08 9.19 -20.73
N CYS A 127 14.06 7.86 -20.69
CA CYS A 127 13.14 7.03 -21.48
C CYS A 127 11.79 6.76 -20.79
N ALA A 128 11.62 7.14 -19.51
CA ALA A 128 10.37 6.97 -18.80
C ALA A 128 9.29 7.90 -19.36
N ARG A 129 8.05 7.42 -19.40
CA ARG A 129 6.87 8.13 -19.89
C ARG A 129 5.76 8.00 -18.86
N VAL A 130 4.82 8.95 -18.87
CA VAL A 130 3.57 8.83 -18.11
C VAL A 130 2.80 7.62 -18.67
N PRO A 131 2.58 6.54 -17.90
CA PRO A 131 1.92 5.36 -18.44
C PRO A 131 0.40 5.54 -18.41
N THR A 132 -0.30 4.87 -19.32
CA THR A 132 -1.75 4.67 -19.15
C THR A 132 -2.02 3.68 -18.03
N LEU A 133 -3.20 3.75 -17.41
CA LEU A 133 -3.60 2.79 -16.36
C LEU A 133 -3.52 1.34 -16.87
N THR A 134 -3.89 1.12 -18.14
CA THR A 134 -3.75 -0.15 -18.85
C THR A 134 -2.30 -0.66 -18.86
N GLN A 135 -1.33 0.20 -19.23
CA GLN A 135 0.09 -0.16 -19.23
C GLN A 135 0.61 -0.45 -17.82
N TYR A 136 0.20 0.33 -16.84
CA TYR A 136 0.57 0.16 -15.44
C TYR A 136 0.05 -1.18 -14.89
N MET A 137 -1.25 -1.47 -15.04
CA MET A 137 -1.86 -2.71 -14.57
C MET A 137 -1.26 -3.97 -15.20
N ARG A 138 -0.97 -3.94 -16.52
CA ARG A 138 -0.26 -5.04 -17.20
C ARG A 138 1.12 -5.28 -16.60
N ARG A 139 1.82 -4.22 -16.19
CA ARG A 139 3.12 -4.36 -15.54
C ARG A 139 3.02 -4.85 -14.09
N VAL A 140 2.04 -4.38 -13.32
CA VAL A 140 1.76 -4.90 -11.97
C VAL A 140 1.45 -6.40 -12.01
N GLU A 141 0.68 -6.86 -13.01
CA GLU A 141 0.39 -8.29 -13.19
C GLU A 141 1.63 -9.10 -13.63
N HIS A 142 2.44 -8.57 -14.56
CA HIS A 142 3.72 -9.17 -14.98
C HIS A 142 4.69 -9.34 -13.80
N ASN A 143 4.77 -8.33 -12.93
CA ASN A 143 5.60 -8.34 -11.73
C ASN A 143 4.98 -9.16 -10.57
N HIS A 144 3.81 -9.78 -10.78
CA HIS A 144 2.99 -10.49 -9.80
C HIS A 144 2.57 -9.67 -8.56
N GLN A 145 2.66 -8.35 -8.66
CA GLN A 145 2.32 -7.39 -7.63
C GLN A 145 0.80 -7.19 -7.48
N LYS A 146 0.41 -6.42 -6.47
CA LYS A 146 -0.97 -6.08 -6.09
C LYS A 146 -1.11 -4.57 -6.10
N LEU A 147 -2.33 -4.08 -6.33
CA LEU A 147 -2.60 -2.68 -6.63
C LEU A 147 -3.51 -2.03 -5.59
N LEU A 148 -3.02 -0.96 -4.97
CA LEU A 148 -3.81 0.04 -4.26
C LEU A 148 -4.01 1.23 -5.21
N LEU A 149 -5.16 1.29 -5.88
CA LEU A 149 -5.42 2.29 -6.93
C LEU A 149 -6.09 3.53 -6.33
N GLU A 150 -5.47 4.71 -6.42
CA GLU A 150 -6.13 5.97 -6.08
C GLU A 150 -6.85 6.60 -7.28
N ILE A 151 -8.14 6.95 -7.11
CA ILE A 151 -8.85 7.84 -8.02
C ILE A 151 -8.63 9.29 -7.53
N LYS A 152 -7.79 10.05 -8.25
CA LYS A 152 -7.47 11.44 -7.93
C LYS A 152 -8.57 12.39 -8.41
N ASN A 153 -8.87 13.38 -7.56
CA ASN A 153 -9.70 14.56 -7.87
C ASN A 153 -10.94 14.26 -8.75
N PRO A 154 -11.81 13.31 -8.37
CA PRO A 154 -12.90 12.82 -9.23
C PRO A 154 -13.89 13.91 -9.66
N ASP A 155 -14.02 14.99 -8.87
CA ASP A 155 -14.83 16.17 -9.20
C ASP A 155 -14.38 16.88 -10.49
N LEU A 156 -13.09 16.75 -10.87
CA LEU A 156 -12.57 17.24 -12.16
C LEU A 156 -13.00 16.34 -13.34
N TYR A 157 -13.44 15.13 -13.06
CA TYR A 157 -13.62 14.04 -14.03
C TYR A 157 -14.95 13.29 -13.84
N PRO A 158 -16.11 13.90 -14.13
CA PRO A 158 -17.40 13.22 -14.07
C PRO A 158 -17.37 11.84 -14.75
N GLY A 159 -17.79 10.80 -14.01
CA GLY A 159 -17.83 9.41 -14.45
C GLY A 159 -16.49 8.66 -14.44
N VAL A 160 -15.44 9.20 -13.83
CA VAL A 160 -14.11 8.53 -13.75
C VAL A 160 -14.17 7.20 -12.99
N GLU A 161 -15.09 7.03 -12.05
CA GLU A 161 -15.29 5.78 -11.29
C GLU A 161 -15.75 4.65 -12.21
N GLY A 162 -16.87 4.86 -12.92
CA GLY A 162 -17.41 3.89 -13.87
C GLY A 162 -16.43 3.61 -15.02
N GLN A 163 -15.64 4.61 -15.42
CA GLN A 163 -14.57 4.43 -16.39
C GLN A 163 -13.40 3.58 -15.84
N THR A 164 -12.95 3.86 -14.62
CA THR A 164 -11.88 3.09 -13.95
C THR A 164 -12.30 1.64 -13.78
N LEU A 165 -13.53 1.39 -13.34
CA LEU A 165 -14.12 0.06 -13.25
C LEU A 165 -14.25 -0.63 -14.60
N LYS A 166 -14.55 0.10 -15.69
CA LYS A 166 -14.54 -0.45 -17.05
C LYS A 166 -13.14 -0.88 -17.50
N VAL A 167 -12.12 -0.06 -17.26
CA VAL A 167 -10.72 -0.39 -17.62
C VAL A 167 -10.21 -1.58 -16.77
N LEU A 168 -10.47 -1.58 -15.46
CA LEU A 168 -10.21 -2.73 -14.57
C LEU A 168 -10.88 -4.01 -15.08
N GLY A 169 -12.15 -3.92 -15.48
CA GLY A 169 -12.91 -5.07 -16.02
C GLY A 169 -12.32 -5.61 -17.33
N ASN A 170 -11.96 -4.71 -18.26
CA ASN A 170 -11.37 -5.08 -19.55
C ASN A 170 -10.00 -5.78 -19.39
N GLU A 171 -9.21 -5.40 -18.39
CA GLU A 171 -7.90 -5.98 -18.11
C GLU A 171 -7.95 -7.15 -17.10
N GLY A 172 -9.16 -7.65 -16.76
CA GLY A 172 -9.36 -8.83 -15.90
C GLY A 172 -9.27 -8.58 -14.39
N TRP A 173 -9.01 -7.35 -13.95
CA TRP A 173 -8.81 -6.97 -12.55
C TRP A 173 -10.09 -6.99 -11.68
N LEU A 174 -11.26 -7.25 -12.29
CA LEU A 174 -12.53 -7.46 -11.58
C LEU A 174 -12.93 -8.95 -11.49
N ASP A 175 -12.04 -9.88 -11.80
CA ASP A 175 -12.28 -11.30 -11.54
C ASP A 175 -12.22 -11.65 -10.04
N ARG A 176 -12.68 -12.86 -9.68
CA ARG A 176 -12.71 -13.32 -8.29
C ARG A 176 -11.31 -13.40 -7.64
N ARG A 177 -10.24 -13.62 -8.41
CA ARG A 177 -8.87 -13.71 -7.91
C ARG A 177 -8.37 -12.32 -7.50
N HIS A 178 -8.56 -11.33 -8.36
CA HIS A 178 -8.08 -9.97 -8.13
C HIS A 178 -8.85 -9.28 -7.01
N LEU A 179 -10.18 -9.44 -6.97
CA LEU A 179 -11.02 -8.86 -5.91
C LEU A 179 -10.76 -9.47 -4.53
N ALA A 180 -10.41 -10.76 -4.46
CA ALA A 180 -10.14 -11.43 -3.19
C ALA A 180 -8.92 -10.84 -2.46
N ASP A 181 -7.80 -10.60 -3.16
CA ASP A 181 -6.56 -10.21 -2.50
C ASP A 181 -5.55 -9.36 -3.30
N ARG A 182 -5.82 -8.96 -4.56
CA ARG A 182 -4.88 -8.20 -5.40
C ARG A 182 -5.27 -6.74 -5.65
N LEU A 183 -6.53 -6.34 -5.46
CA LEU A 183 -7.03 -4.98 -5.70
C LEU A 183 -7.67 -4.37 -4.46
N ILE A 184 -7.39 -3.07 -4.23
CA ILE A 184 -8.15 -2.14 -3.39
C ILE A 184 -8.21 -0.79 -4.13
N VAL A 185 -9.36 -0.12 -4.13
CA VAL A 185 -9.51 1.24 -4.69
C VAL A 185 -9.60 2.28 -3.57
N GLN A 186 -8.87 3.38 -3.65
CA GLN A 186 -8.88 4.45 -2.66
C GLN A 186 -9.16 5.82 -3.28
N SER A 187 -9.60 6.77 -2.45
CA SER A 187 -9.75 8.19 -2.82
C SER A 187 -9.93 9.04 -1.57
N PHE A 188 -9.60 10.32 -1.67
CA PHE A 188 -10.01 11.33 -0.68
C PHE A 188 -11.52 11.68 -0.80
N SER A 189 -12.16 11.42 -1.94
CA SER A 189 -13.58 11.67 -2.13
C SER A 189 -14.43 10.51 -1.62
N ALA A 190 -15.18 10.76 -0.55
CA ALA A 190 -16.13 9.81 0.01
C ALA A 190 -17.25 9.44 -0.98
N ASP A 191 -17.68 10.39 -1.82
CA ASP A 191 -18.73 10.17 -2.82
C ASP A 191 -18.23 9.30 -3.98
N SER A 192 -16.98 9.48 -4.41
CA SER A 192 -16.33 8.60 -5.39
C SER A 192 -16.27 7.15 -4.90
N LEU A 193 -15.95 6.94 -3.62
CA LEU A 193 -15.95 5.59 -3.04
C LEU A 193 -17.35 4.97 -2.92
N ARG A 194 -18.40 5.78 -2.66
CA ARG A 194 -19.80 5.32 -2.73
C ARG A 194 -20.16 4.88 -4.14
N ILE A 195 -19.83 5.70 -5.16
CA ILE A 195 -20.08 5.37 -6.57
C ILE A 195 -19.35 4.07 -6.96
N VAL A 196 -18.10 3.88 -6.54
CA VAL A 196 -17.36 2.63 -6.76
C VAL A 196 -18.04 1.44 -6.08
N HIS A 197 -18.45 1.59 -4.82
CA HIS A 197 -19.16 0.57 -4.06
C HIS A 197 -20.50 0.19 -4.72
N ASP A 198 -21.33 1.17 -5.08
CA ASP A 198 -22.65 0.95 -5.69
C ASP A 198 -22.54 0.28 -7.07
N LEU A 199 -21.55 0.67 -7.88
CA LEU A 199 -21.32 0.10 -9.21
C LEU A 199 -20.70 -1.31 -9.17
N LYS A 200 -19.81 -1.58 -8.20
CA LYS A 200 -19.13 -2.88 -8.01
C LYS A 200 -18.90 -3.19 -6.52
N PRO A 201 -19.93 -3.69 -5.80
CA PRO A 201 -19.86 -3.91 -4.35
C PRO A 201 -18.77 -4.89 -3.89
N ALA A 202 -18.27 -5.75 -4.78
CA ALA A 202 -17.19 -6.71 -4.51
C ALA A 202 -15.77 -6.10 -4.63
N VAL A 203 -15.64 -4.82 -5.01
CA VAL A 203 -14.39 -4.07 -4.95
C VAL A 203 -14.24 -3.51 -3.54
N ARG A 204 -13.18 -3.93 -2.83
CA ARG A 204 -12.81 -3.32 -1.55
C ARG A 204 -12.34 -1.90 -1.76
N THR A 205 -12.80 -0.98 -0.93
CA THR A 205 -12.40 0.44 -0.99
C THR A 205 -11.72 0.93 0.29
N GLY A 206 -11.00 2.05 0.19
CA GLY A 206 -10.32 2.71 1.32
C GLY A 206 -10.40 4.24 1.25
N LEU A 207 -10.89 4.89 2.30
CA LEU A 207 -10.97 6.35 2.38
C LEU A 207 -9.60 6.93 2.74
N LEU A 208 -9.02 7.76 1.88
CA LEU A 208 -7.87 8.59 2.26
C LEU A 208 -8.34 9.75 3.14
N GLY A 209 -7.84 9.79 4.38
CA GLY A 209 -8.24 10.78 5.37
C GLY A 209 -8.33 10.23 6.79
N MET A 210 -8.77 11.09 7.72
CA MET A 210 -8.89 10.77 9.14
C MET A 210 -10.24 11.29 9.69
N PRO A 211 -11.38 10.71 9.29
CA PRO A 211 -12.69 11.10 9.81
C PRO A 211 -12.78 10.93 11.32
N ARG A 212 -13.62 11.73 11.99
CA ARG A 212 -13.82 11.61 13.44
C ARG A 212 -14.39 10.23 13.78
N VAL A 213 -14.03 9.71 14.96
CA VAL A 213 -14.48 8.37 15.42
C VAL A 213 -15.99 8.19 15.34
N SER A 214 -16.77 9.23 15.69
CA SER A 214 -18.24 9.23 15.62
C SER A 214 -18.81 9.13 14.20
N GLN A 215 -18.00 9.34 13.15
CA GLN A 215 -18.40 9.25 11.75
C GLN A 215 -18.04 7.90 11.12
N LEU A 216 -17.18 7.10 11.75
CA LEU A 216 -16.71 5.81 11.22
C LEU A 216 -17.84 4.85 10.82
N PRO A 217 -18.95 4.69 11.58
CA PRO A 217 -20.06 3.83 11.16
C PRO A 217 -20.72 4.27 9.83
N GLY A 218 -20.69 5.57 9.52
CA GLY A 218 -21.21 6.09 8.26
C GLY A 218 -20.29 5.87 7.06
N TYR A 219 -18.98 5.70 7.28
CA TYR A 219 -18.03 5.31 6.24
C TYR A 219 -18.03 3.79 6.01
N ALA A 220 -18.18 3.01 7.08
CA ALA A 220 -18.22 1.55 7.04
C ALA A 220 -19.38 0.94 6.23
N SER A 221 -20.35 1.75 5.79
CA SER A 221 -21.40 1.29 4.86
C SER A 221 -20.93 1.16 3.41
N PHE A 222 -19.77 1.71 3.03
CA PHE A 222 -19.25 1.66 1.65
C PHE A 222 -17.72 1.51 1.52
N THR A 223 -16.95 1.63 2.60
CA THR A 223 -15.48 1.41 2.59
C THR A 223 -15.01 0.38 3.61
N ASP A 224 -13.97 -0.37 3.24
CA ASP A 224 -13.32 -1.41 4.06
C ASP A 224 -12.02 -0.90 4.72
N GLY A 225 -11.64 0.37 4.50
CA GLY A 225 -10.46 0.96 5.12
C GLY A 225 -10.53 2.47 5.30
N ILE A 226 -9.70 2.96 6.23
CA ILE A 226 -9.43 4.37 6.50
C ILE A 226 -7.91 4.57 6.47
N ASN A 227 -7.42 5.39 5.54
CA ASN A 227 -6.01 5.56 5.22
C ASN A 227 -5.55 6.99 5.60
N PRO A 228 -5.17 7.23 6.87
CA PRO A 228 -4.80 8.55 7.37
C PRO A 228 -3.32 8.87 7.13
N SER A 229 -2.99 10.16 7.14
CA SER A 229 -1.59 10.56 7.33
C SER A 229 -1.10 10.15 8.72
N TYR A 230 0.11 9.61 8.82
CA TYR A 230 0.66 9.13 10.09
C TYR A 230 0.88 10.25 11.13
N GLY A 231 0.99 11.52 10.69
CA GLY A 231 1.42 12.64 11.53
C GLY A 231 0.50 12.93 12.73
N SER A 232 -0.80 12.65 12.61
CA SER A 232 -1.80 12.80 13.68
C SER A 232 -2.31 11.46 14.21
N LEU A 233 -1.75 10.34 13.77
CA LEU A 233 -2.24 9.00 14.07
C LEU A 233 -1.91 8.56 15.50
N SER A 234 -2.82 7.81 16.12
CA SER A 234 -2.63 7.23 17.45
C SER A 234 -3.19 5.82 17.52
N ARG A 235 -2.67 4.99 18.45
CA ARG A 235 -3.19 3.64 18.72
C ARG A 235 -4.69 3.64 19.08
N GLY A 236 -5.16 4.67 19.79
CA GLY A 236 -6.58 4.82 20.13
C GLY A 236 -7.46 5.04 18.89
N TYR A 237 -6.98 5.82 17.92
CA TYR A 237 -7.68 6.00 16.65
C TYR A 237 -7.72 4.72 15.83
N VAL A 238 -6.59 4.01 15.69
CA VAL A 238 -6.54 2.73 14.96
C VAL A 238 -7.48 1.71 15.58
N ALA A 239 -7.48 1.57 16.92
CA ALA A 239 -8.42 0.69 17.63
C ALA A 239 -9.89 1.08 17.41
N ALA A 240 -10.20 2.38 17.27
CA ALA A 240 -11.55 2.84 16.95
C ALA A 240 -11.96 2.49 15.51
N VAL A 241 -11.05 2.61 14.53
CA VAL A 241 -11.29 2.15 13.15
C VAL A 241 -11.53 0.64 13.12
N HIS A 242 -10.66 -0.14 13.79
CA HIS A 242 -10.78 -1.59 13.92
C HIS A 242 -12.05 -2.07 14.65
N SER A 243 -12.71 -1.21 15.43
CA SER A 243 -13.97 -1.55 16.12
C SER A 243 -15.20 -1.57 15.20
N VAL A 244 -15.09 -1.04 13.97
CA VAL A 244 -16.18 -0.98 13.00
C VAL A 244 -15.93 -1.99 11.89
N THR A 245 -16.98 -2.66 11.43
CA THR A 245 -16.92 -3.67 10.35
C THR A 245 -17.38 -3.05 9.04
N GLY A 246 -16.57 -3.18 7.98
CA GLY A 246 -16.88 -2.68 6.62
C GLY A 246 -17.74 -3.64 5.79
N PRO A 247 -18.08 -3.29 4.54
CA PRO A 247 -19.02 -4.04 3.70
C PRO A 247 -18.63 -5.50 3.45
N HIS A 248 -17.34 -5.82 3.43
CA HIS A 248 -16.85 -7.19 3.25
C HIS A 248 -16.78 -8.03 4.54
N GLY A 249 -17.47 -7.61 5.61
CA GLY A 249 -17.63 -8.39 6.84
C GLY A 249 -16.34 -8.52 7.67
N ARG A 250 -15.43 -7.55 7.56
CA ARG A 250 -14.17 -7.48 8.32
C ARG A 250 -14.03 -6.13 9.02
N PRO A 251 -13.28 -6.04 10.13
CA PRO A 251 -12.80 -4.77 10.67
C PRO A 251 -12.23 -3.87 9.57
N LEU A 252 -12.51 -2.57 9.64
CA LEU A 252 -11.92 -1.60 8.73
C LEU A 252 -10.38 -1.62 8.87
N ALA A 253 -9.66 -1.69 7.76
CA ALA A 253 -8.20 -1.64 7.75
C ALA A 253 -7.67 -0.20 7.88
N VAL A 254 -6.43 -0.05 8.36
CA VAL A 254 -5.70 1.22 8.40
C VAL A 254 -4.37 1.14 7.64
N PHE A 255 -4.27 1.81 6.49
CA PHE A 255 -2.99 2.00 5.79
C PHE A 255 -2.50 3.44 5.98
N ALA A 256 -1.45 3.62 6.79
CA ALA A 256 -0.92 4.94 7.11
C ALA A 256 0.12 5.41 6.09
N TRP A 257 0.09 6.70 5.72
CA TRP A 257 0.96 7.30 4.71
C TRP A 257 1.58 8.63 5.16
N THR A 258 2.70 9.10 4.59
CA THR A 258 3.71 8.35 3.84
C THR A 258 4.91 8.14 4.78
N VAL A 259 5.24 6.90 5.11
CA VAL A 259 6.22 6.57 6.17
C VAL A 259 7.53 6.11 5.54
N ASP A 260 8.56 6.97 5.54
CA ASP A 260 9.79 6.71 4.77
C ASP A 260 11.02 6.34 5.61
N ASP A 261 10.95 6.45 6.94
CA ASP A 261 12.06 6.17 7.85
C ASP A 261 11.78 5.01 8.81
N ALA A 262 12.84 4.35 9.26
CA ALA A 262 12.77 3.15 10.08
C ALA A 262 12.20 3.38 11.48
N ASP A 263 12.40 4.55 12.08
CA ASP A 263 11.92 4.86 13.44
C ASP A 263 10.45 5.23 13.44
N THR A 264 9.99 5.97 12.43
CA THR A 264 8.56 6.21 12.19
C THR A 264 7.87 4.91 11.79
N ALA A 265 8.45 4.04 10.95
CA ALA A 265 7.89 2.72 10.66
C ALA A 265 7.68 1.89 11.93
N ARG A 266 8.71 1.76 12.78
CA ARG A 266 8.60 1.08 14.09
C ARG A 266 7.58 1.75 15.02
N ARG A 267 7.51 3.08 15.04
CA ARG A 267 6.57 3.85 15.88
C ARG A 267 5.12 3.65 15.45
N VAL A 268 4.82 3.78 14.16
CA VAL A 268 3.47 3.67 13.61
C VAL A 268 2.99 2.22 13.64
N ALA A 269 3.87 1.23 13.44
CA ALA A 269 3.53 -0.18 13.63
C ALA A 269 3.06 -0.50 15.07
N ARG A 270 3.59 0.19 16.10
CA ARG A 270 3.09 0.05 17.49
C ARG A 270 1.68 0.60 17.70
N TYR A 271 1.13 1.37 16.75
CA TYR A 271 -0.28 1.75 16.73
C TYR A 271 -1.20 0.65 16.20
N ARG A 272 -0.64 -0.49 15.74
CA ARG A 272 -1.34 -1.64 15.14
C ARG A 272 -2.06 -1.33 13.83
N VAL A 273 -1.47 -0.48 12.99
CA VAL A 273 -1.90 -0.31 11.59
C VAL A 273 -1.77 -1.61 10.79
N ASP A 274 -2.58 -1.77 9.76
CA ASP A 274 -2.58 -2.93 8.86
C ASP A 274 -1.60 -2.77 7.69
N GLY A 275 -1.19 -1.53 7.40
CA GLY A 275 -0.25 -1.22 6.32
C GLY A 275 0.46 0.12 6.47
N LEU A 276 1.62 0.22 5.83
CA LEU A 276 2.42 1.43 5.68
C LEU A 276 2.66 1.68 4.19
N ILE A 277 2.22 2.85 3.72
CA ILE A 277 2.46 3.37 2.37
C ILE A 277 3.74 4.21 2.42
N THR A 278 4.69 3.94 1.51
CA THR A 278 6.07 4.43 1.65
C THR A 278 6.79 4.57 0.31
N ASN A 279 7.61 5.62 0.17
CA ASN A 279 8.53 5.80 -0.94
C ASN A 279 9.77 4.88 -0.84
N ARG A 280 10.09 4.40 0.38
CA ARG A 280 11.28 3.59 0.73
C ARG A 280 10.88 2.21 1.28
N PRO A 281 10.23 1.36 0.46
CA PRO A 281 9.59 0.14 0.97
C PRO A 281 10.58 -0.93 1.47
N ASP A 282 11.81 -0.94 1.00
CA ASP A 282 12.89 -1.77 1.54
C ASP A 282 13.31 -1.36 2.96
N VAL A 283 13.50 -0.06 3.20
CA VAL A 283 13.84 0.51 4.52
C VAL A 283 12.74 0.21 5.53
N VAL A 284 11.48 0.45 5.15
CA VAL A 284 10.31 0.15 6.00
C VAL A 284 10.20 -1.35 6.28
N ARG A 285 10.32 -2.20 5.25
CA ARG A 285 10.25 -3.65 5.44
C ARG A 285 11.36 -4.16 6.35
N ALA A 286 12.59 -3.70 6.19
CA ALA A 286 13.71 -4.05 7.08
C ALA A 286 13.43 -3.60 8.54
N ALA A 287 12.91 -2.39 8.72
CA ALA A 287 12.55 -1.85 10.04
C ALA A 287 11.44 -2.64 10.75
N LEU A 288 10.51 -3.23 10.00
CA LEU A 288 9.44 -4.12 10.50
C LEU A 288 9.89 -5.58 10.69
N GLN A 289 10.99 -5.98 10.06
CA GLN A 289 11.55 -7.33 10.15
C GLN A 289 12.50 -7.51 11.34
N ALA A 290 13.17 -6.44 11.76
CA ALA A 290 14.01 -6.41 12.96
C ALA A 290 13.26 -6.89 14.22
N PRO A 291 13.94 -7.60 15.14
CA PRO A 291 13.36 -8.10 16.40
C PRO A 291 13.07 -7.00 17.42
#